data_AF-A0A127PZ03-F1
#
_entry.id   AF-A0A127PZ03-F1
#
_cell.length_a   1.000
_cell.length_b   1.000
_cell.length_c   1.000
_cell.angle_alpha   90.00
_cell.angle_beta   90.00
_cell.angle_gamma   90.00
#
_symmetry.space_group_name_H-M   'P 1'
#
loop_
_entity.id
_entity.type
_entity.pdbx_description
1 polymer ?
#
loop_
_entity_poly.entity_id
_entity_poly.type
_entity_poly.pdbx_seq_one_letter_code
_entity_poly.pdbx_strand_id
1 'polypeptide(L)'
;MTALTELDYDSTLDDLVRAVLYSFAMNDYDGEDSVALRSIAASDIFDDVKTEVVNEALATIQQAGLIAWNEEQIGRIGLTAVGIAKFQLVRNDFFDDEENELLRNRLVAINISDLQKSQTYQSLKRKFSGLAVLSGQMCPQSGRWQAQRLSHKTIAVEQGELLPYPKFDHAGNQVIWHLLLT
;
A
#
# COMPACT_ATOMS: atom_id res chain seq x y z
N MET A 1 13.73 13.12 25.65
CA MET A 1 12.86 13.64 24.57
C MET A 1 12.85 12.58 23.48
N THR A 2 11.88 11.67 23.53
CA THR A 2 11.67 10.67 22.49
C THR A 2 11.18 11.42 21.26
N ALA A 3 12.03 11.57 20.25
CA ALA A 3 11.58 12.05 18.97
C ALA A 3 10.47 11.10 18.52
N LEU A 4 9.23 11.60 18.48
CA LEU A 4 8.23 11.06 17.58
C LEU A 4 8.91 11.11 16.22
N THR A 5 9.44 9.98 15.75
CA THR A 5 9.67 9.78 14.33
C THR A 5 8.34 10.10 13.68
N GLU A 6 8.25 11.29 13.12
CA GLU A 6 7.04 11.78 12.46
C GLU A 6 6.70 10.72 11.41
N LEU A 7 5.57 10.05 11.59
CA LEU A 7 5.13 9.00 10.68
C LEU A 7 5.11 9.60 9.29
N ASP A 8 5.86 8.98 8.37
CA ASP A 8 5.70 9.31 6.97
C ASP A 8 4.34 8.77 6.53
N TYR A 9 3.34 9.65 6.52
CA TYR A 9 1.96 9.29 6.19
C TYR A 9 1.80 8.79 4.74
N ASP A 10 2.73 9.16 3.85
CA ASP A 10 2.77 8.65 2.47
C ASP A 10 3.16 7.17 2.46
N SER A 11 4.29 6.85 3.12
CA SER A 11 4.74 5.47 3.34
C SER A 11 3.71 4.66 4.13
N THR A 12 3.05 5.26 5.13
CA THR A 12 2.06 4.57 5.96
C THR A 12 0.92 3.98 5.11
N LEU A 13 0.39 4.72 4.14
CA LEU A 13 -0.67 4.22 3.26
C LEU A 13 -0.18 3.06 2.38
N ASP A 14 1.05 3.14 1.88
CA ASP A 14 1.65 2.05 1.08
C ASP A 14 1.95 0.81 1.94
N ASP A 15 2.48 1.01 3.15
CA ASP A 15 2.77 -0.05 4.13
C ASP A 15 1.48 -0.79 4.50
N LEU A 16 0.37 -0.08 4.73
CA LEU A 16 -0.95 -0.67 4.96
C LEU A 16 -1.44 -1.52 3.78
N VAL A 17 -1.22 -1.06 2.54
CA VAL A 17 -1.58 -1.82 1.33
C VAL A 17 -0.71 -3.06 1.18
N ARG A 18 0.61 -2.92 1.32
CA ARG A 18 1.58 -4.03 1.26
C ARG A 18 1.27 -5.11 2.28
N ALA A 19 0.88 -4.72 3.49
CA ALA A 19 0.53 -5.64 4.56
C ALA A 19 -0.63 -6.59 4.19
N VAL A 20 -1.65 -6.08 3.50
CA VAL A 20 -2.75 -6.94 3.02
C VAL A 20 -2.30 -7.80 1.83
N LEU A 21 -1.55 -7.22 0.90
CA LEU A 21 -1.06 -7.91 -0.30
C LEU A 21 -0.11 -9.07 0.00
N TYR A 22 0.65 -9.00 1.08
CA TYR A 22 1.48 -10.10 1.57
C TYR A 22 0.68 -11.42 1.69
N SER A 23 -0.54 -11.34 2.22
CA SER A 23 -1.39 -12.54 2.39
C SER A 23 -1.76 -13.19 1.06
N PHE A 24 -1.90 -12.41 -0.01
CA PHE A 24 -2.12 -12.97 -1.34
C PHE A 24 -0.87 -13.71 -1.80
N ALA A 25 0.33 -13.12 -1.69
CA ALA A 25 1.59 -13.78 -2.10
C ALA A 25 1.86 -15.10 -1.37
N MET A 26 1.50 -15.18 -0.09
CA MET A 26 1.70 -16.40 0.69
C MET A 26 0.70 -17.52 0.36
N ASN A 27 -0.46 -17.18 -0.22
CA ASN A 27 -1.46 -18.16 -0.63
C ASN A 27 -1.31 -18.54 -2.11
N ASP A 28 -1.02 -17.54 -2.95
CA ASP A 28 -0.88 -17.65 -4.39
C ASP A 28 0.14 -16.62 -4.90
N TYR A 29 1.23 -17.12 -5.48
CA TYR A 29 2.32 -16.29 -6.00
C TYR A 29 1.86 -15.34 -7.11
N ASP A 30 0.80 -15.69 -7.84
CA ASP A 30 0.29 -14.89 -8.95
C ASP A 30 -0.87 -13.96 -8.55
N GLY A 31 -1.49 -14.19 -7.37
CA GLY A 31 -2.55 -13.36 -6.82
C GLY A 31 -3.87 -13.44 -7.59
N GLU A 32 -4.08 -14.53 -8.32
CA GLU A 32 -5.30 -14.85 -9.06
C GLU A 32 -6.36 -15.44 -8.12
N ASP A 33 -5.93 -16.18 -7.10
CA ASP A 33 -6.84 -16.76 -6.12
C ASP A 33 -7.33 -15.75 -5.10
N SER A 34 -8.60 -15.89 -4.72
CA SER A 34 -9.14 -15.17 -3.57
C SER A 34 -8.52 -15.70 -2.27
N VAL A 35 -8.47 -14.88 -1.22
CA VAL A 35 -8.04 -15.28 0.12
C VAL A 35 -9.17 -15.08 1.12
N ALA A 36 -9.21 -15.87 2.18
CA ALA A 36 -10.18 -15.65 3.26
C ALA A 36 -9.78 -14.42 4.06
N LEU A 37 -10.75 -13.56 4.42
CA LEU A 37 -10.47 -12.34 5.18
C LEU A 37 -9.72 -12.62 6.49
N ARG A 38 -10.06 -13.73 7.16
CA ARG A 38 -9.40 -14.19 8.39
C ARG A 38 -7.92 -14.52 8.20
N SER A 39 -7.52 -14.95 6.99
CA SER A 39 -6.13 -15.25 6.67
C SER A 39 -5.27 -14.01 6.72
N ILE A 40 -5.84 -12.86 6.35
CA ILE A 40 -5.12 -11.58 6.35
C ILE A 40 -4.82 -11.16 7.78
N ALA A 41 -5.84 -11.12 8.63
CA ALA A 41 -5.67 -10.75 10.03
C ALA A 41 -4.76 -11.72 10.81
N ALA A 42 -4.62 -12.97 10.34
CA ALA A 42 -3.76 -13.98 10.94
C ALA A 42 -2.40 -14.13 10.23
N SER A 43 -2.07 -13.25 9.29
CA SER A 43 -0.79 -13.31 8.57
C SER A 43 0.37 -12.83 9.44
N ASP A 44 1.58 -13.31 9.12
CA ASP A 44 2.80 -12.93 9.83
C ASP A 44 3.02 -11.41 9.87
N ILE A 45 2.61 -10.67 8.84
CA ILE A 45 2.73 -9.20 8.82
C ILE A 45 1.82 -8.51 9.86
N PHE A 46 0.68 -9.10 10.18
CA PHE A 46 -0.26 -8.55 11.16
C PHE A 46 -0.15 -9.20 12.54
N ASP A 47 0.83 -10.08 12.76
CA ASP A 47 1.10 -10.63 14.08
C ASP A 47 1.43 -9.51 15.08
N ASP A 48 0.85 -9.59 16.28
CA ASP A 48 0.88 -8.54 17.31
C ASP A 48 0.41 -7.12 16.89
N VAL A 49 -0.19 -6.97 15.71
CA VAL A 49 -0.76 -5.69 15.24
C VAL A 49 -2.18 -5.51 15.77
N LYS A 50 -2.49 -4.29 16.26
CA LYS A 50 -3.83 -3.95 16.76
C LYS A 50 -4.89 -4.10 15.67
N THR A 51 -6.04 -4.68 16.01
CA THR A 51 -7.16 -4.91 15.08
C THR A 51 -7.61 -3.65 14.34
N GLU A 52 -7.54 -2.47 14.98
CA GLU A 52 -7.89 -1.20 14.34
C GLU A 52 -6.95 -0.84 13.18
N VAL A 53 -5.66 -1.20 13.25
CA VAL A 53 -4.70 -1.00 12.17
C VAL A 53 -4.97 -1.99 11.03
N VAL A 54 -5.29 -3.25 11.35
CA VAL A 54 -5.71 -4.25 10.36
C VAL A 54 -6.95 -3.78 9.59
N ASN A 55 -7.96 -3.29 10.32
CA ASN A 55 -9.18 -2.74 9.72
C ASN A 55 -8.89 -1.52 8.85
N GLU A 56 -7.98 -0.64 9.26
CA GLU A 56 -7.57 0.51 8.46
C GLU A 56 -6.82 0.08 7.19
N ALA A 57 -6.00 -0.96 7.27
CA ALA A 57 -5.32 -1.54 6.11
C ALA A 57 -6.33 -2.10 5.09
N LEU A 58 -7.29 -2.90 5.56
CA LEU A 58 -8.38 -3.44 4.75
C LEU A 58 -9.25 -2.33 4.14
N ALA A 59 -9.56 -1.28 4.91
CA ALA A 59 -10.31 -0.14 4.40
C ALA A 59 -9.52 0.62 3.33
N THR A 60 -8.20 0.78 3.52
CA THR A 60 -7.32 1.49 2.57
C THR A 60 -7.25 0.73 1.24
N ILE A 61 -6.95 -0.57 1.26
CA ILE A 61 -6.86 -1.39 0.05
C ILE A 61 -8.23 -1.55 -0.64
N GLN A 62 -9.34 -1.56 0.10
CA GLN A 62 -10.69 -1.58 -0.49
C GLN A 62 -11.06 -0.23 -1.14
N GLN A 63 -10.77 0.90 -0.48
CA GLN A 63 -10.98 2.24 -1.04
C GLN A 63 -10.12 2.48 -2.28
N ALA A 64 -8.95 1.84 -2.32
CA ALA A 64 -8.09 1.79 -3.49
C ALA A 64 -8.67 1.01 -4.67
N GLY A 65 -9.77 0.28 -4.46
CA GLY A 65 -10.33 -0.63 -5.44
C GLY A 65 -9.41 -1.79 -5.78
N LEU A 66 -8.43 -2.12 -4.91
CA LEU A 66 -7.46 -3.19 -5.15
C LEU A 66 -8.01 -4.55 -4.78
N ILE A 67 -9.00 -4.61 -3.90
CA ILE A 67 -9.69 -5.85 -3.53
C ILE A 67 -11.20 -5.73 -3.78
N ALA A 68 -11.83 -6.87 -4.04
CA ALA A 68 -13.28 -7.00 -4.10
C ALA A 68 -13.72 -8.30 -3.39
N TRP A 69 -14.96 -8.33 -2.91
CA TRP A 69 -15.56 -9.57 -2.40
C TRP A 69 -15.67 -10.59 -3.52
N ASN A 70 -15.36 -11.85 -3.21
CA ASN A 70 -15.64 -12.94 -4.11
C ASN A 70 -17.14 -13.27 -4.03
N GLU A 71 -17.86 -13.08 -5.14
CA GLU A 71 -19.31 -13.32 -5.22
C GLU A 71 -19.68 -14.80 -5.09
N GLU A 72 -18.76 -15.71 -5.42
CA GLU A 72 -18.95 -17.16 -5.38
C GLU A 72 -18.58 -17.76 -4.02
N GLN A 73 -17.73 -17.08 -3.24
CA GLN A 73 -17.17 -17.60 -2.00
C GLN A 73 -17.31 -16.60 -0.84
N ILE A 74 -18.35 -16.77 -0.03
CA ILE A 74 -18.67 -15.91 1.12
C ILE A 74 -17.45 -15.77 2.05
N GLY A 75 -17.11 -14.52 2.38
CA GLY A 75 -16.03 -14.19 3.32
C GLY A 75 -14.62 -14.24 2.72
N ARG A 76 -14.52 -14.37 1.39
CA ARG A 76 -13.26 -14.26 0.66
C ARG A 76 -13.19 -12.98 -0.14
N ILE A 77 -11.98 -12.49 -0.32
CA ILE A 77 -11.67 -11.32 -1.13
C ILE A 77 -10.66 -11.71 -2.20
N GLY A 78 -10.86 -11.24 -3.43
CA GLY A 78 -9.92 -11.37 -4.53
C GLY A 78 -9.26 -10.03 -4.83
N LEU A 79 -8.12 -10.07 -5.51
CA LEU A 79 -7.54 -8.87 -6.12
C LEU A 79 -8.38 -8.48 -7.34
N THR A 80 -8.63 -7.18 -7.50
CA THR A 80 -9.16 -6.65 -8.77
C THR A 80 -8.04 -6.59 -9.81
N ALA A 81 -8.36 -6.22 -11.06
CA ALA A 81 -7.33 -5.98 -12.06
C ALA A 81 -6.27 -4.93 -11.60
N VAL A 82 -6.71 -3.89 -10.88
CA VAL A 82 -5.80 -2.88 -10.30
C VAL A 82 -5.02 -3.47 -9.12
N GLY A 83 -5.67 -4.32 -8.32
CA GLY A 83 -5.05 -5.08 -7.23
C GLY A 83 -3.90 -5.96 -7.70
N ILE A 84 -4.14 -6.77 -8.74
CA ILE A 84 -3.14 -7.65 -9.36
C ILE A 84 -1.96 -6.82 -9.86
N ALA A 85 -2.24 -5.69 -10.52
CA ALA A 85 -1.17 -4.82 -11.02
C ALA A 85 -0.32 -4.24 -9.87
N LYS A 86 -0.93 -3.79 -8.77
CA LYS A 86 -0.18 -3.36 -7.57
C LYS A 86 0.61 -4.52 -6.96
N PHE A 87 -0.02 -5.66 -6.81
CA PHE A 87 0.55 -6.87 -6.24
C PHE A 87 1.84 -7.27 -6.97
N GLN A 88 1.82 -7.31 -8.30
CA GLN A 88 2.99 -7.64 -9.12
C GLN A 88 4.18 -6.68 -8.91
N LEU A 89 3.95 -5.44 -8.46
CA LEU A 89 5.03 -4.47 -8.19
C LEU A 89 5.78 -4.76 -6.90
N VAL A 90 5.10 -5.32 -5.91
CA VAL A 90 5.61 -5.50 -4.55
C VAL A 90 5.75 -6.98 -4.16
N ARG A 91 5.26 -7.92 -4.97
CA ARG A 91 5.23 -9.34 -4.58
C ARG A 91 6.61 -9.94 -4.33
N ASN A 92 7.63 -9.49 -5.07
CA ASN A 92 8.98 -10.03 -4.93
C ASN A 92 9.63 -9.60 -3.61
N ASP A 93 9.25 -8.41 -3.12
CA ASP A 93 9.72 -7.83 -1.86
C ASP A 93 9.24 -8.66 -0.66
N PHE A 94 8.09 -9.32 -0.77
CA PHE A 94 7.54 -10.17 0.30
C PHE A 94 8.36 -11.44 0.60
N PHE A 95 9.38 -11.74 -0.20
CA PHE A 95 10.30 -12.85 0.04
C PHE A 95 11.61 -12.38 0.70
N ASP A 96 11.70 -11.10 1.03
CA ASP A 96 12.78 -10.54 1.84
C ASP A 96 12.35 -10.44 3.31
N ASP A 97 13.02 -11.21 4.17
CA ASP A 97 12.72 -11.26 5.60
C ASP A 97 12.98 -9.92 6.29
N GLU A 98 14.00 -9.16 5.86
CA GLU A 98 14.35 -7.85 6.43
C GLU A 98 13.28 -6.81 6.07
N GLU A 99 12.82 -6.79 4.82
CA GLU A 99 11.73 -5.89 4.41
C GLU A 99 10.42 -6.21 5.13
N ASN A 100 10.10 -7.49 5.29
CA ASN A 100 8.92 -7.93 6.04
C ASN A 100 9.02 -7.59 7.53
N GLU A 101 10.21 -7.70 8.13
CA GLU A 101 10.44 -7.31 9.53
C GLU A 101 10.27 -5.79 9.71
N LEU A 102 10.81 -5.00 8.79
CA LEU A 102 10.62 -3.55 8.79
C LEU A 102 9.15 -3.17 8.65
N LEU A 103 8.41 -3.83 7.76
CA LEU A 103 6.98 -3.61 7.59
C LEU A 103 6.21 -3.90 8.88
N ARG A 104 6.43 -5.07 9.50
CA ARG A 104 5.84 -5.42 10.81
C ARG A 104 6.12 -4.36 11.88
N ASN A 105 7.39 -3.98 12.03
CA ASN A 105 7.82 -3.01 13.03
C ASN A 105 7.13 -1.65 12.83
N ARG A 106 6.96 -1.21 11.58
CA ARG A 106 6.22 0.03 11.27
C ARG A 106 4.76 -0.08 11.65
N LEU A 107 4.09 -1.17 11.29
CA LEU A 107 2.66 -1.37 11.57
C LEU A 107 2.37 -1.44 13.08
N VAL A 108 3.21 -2.13 13.85
CA VAL A 108 3.10 -2.21 15.31
C VAL A 108 3.25 -0.83 15.96
N ALA A 109 4.10 0.03 15.40
CA ALA A 109 4.33 1.39 15.90
C ALA A 109 3.19 2.38 15.61
N ILE A 110 2.21 2.02 14.76
CA ILE A 110 1.11 2.93 14.41
C ILE A 110 0.21 3.20 15.61
N ASN A 111 0.15 4.48 16.02
CA ASN A 111 -0.93 4.96 16.87
C ASN A 111 -2.13 5.35 16.00
N ILE A 112 -3.13 4.47 15.95
CA ILE A 112 -4.32 4.67 15.12
C ILE A 112 -5.11 5.94 15.48
N SER A 113 -5.13 6.34 16.76
CA SER A 113 -5.87 7.55 17.18
C SER A 113 -5.23 8.81 16.62
N ASP A 114 -3.90 8.86 16.64
CA ASP A 114 -3.15 10.02 16.12
C ASP A 114 -3.21 10.04 14.59
N LEU A 115 -3.10 8.88 13.94
CA LEU A 115 -3.23 8.75 12.49
C LEU A 115 -4.60 9.26 12.01
N GLN A 116 -5.69 8.82 12.65
CA GLN A 116 -7.04 9.24 12.26
C GLN A 116 -7.32 10.71 12.53
N LYS A 117 -6.67 11.33 13.52
CA LYS A 117 -6.80 12.77 13.81
C LYS A 117 -5.91 13.64 12.91
N SER A 118 -4.89 13.06 12.27
CA SER A 118 -3.98 13.78 11.39
C SER A 118 -4.71 14.32 10.17
N GLN A 119 -4.68 15.65 10.01
CA GLN A 119 -5.24 16.32 8.83
C GLN A 119 -4.51 15.88 7.55
N THR A 120 -3.19 15.67 7.63
CA THR A 120 -2.38 15.17 6.51
C THR A 120 -2.90 13.82 6.08
N TYR A 121 -3.00 12.85 6.99
CA TYR A 121 -3.50 11.52 6.69
C TYR A 121 -4.88 11.54 6.04
N GLN A 122 -5.84 12.27 6.63
CA GLN A 122 -7.19 12.38 6.08
C GLN A 122 -7.20 13.02 4.68
N SER A 123 -6.36 14.02 4.44
CA SER A 123 -6.24 14.64 3.12
C SER A 123 -5.66 13.66 2.10
N LEU A 124 -4.66 12.87 2.49
CA LEU A 124 -4.08 11.85 1.62
C LEU A 124 -5.12 10.78 1.25
N LYS A 125 -5.80 10.22 2.24
CA LYS A 125 -6.83 9.19 2.05
C LYS A 125 -7.98 9.64 1.13
N ARG A 126 -8.30 10.95 1.10
CA ARG A 126 -9.31 11.52 0.19
C ARG A 126 -8.80 11.78 -1.22
N LYS A 127 -7.48 11.85 -1.41
CA LYS A 127 -6.85 12.28 -2.65
C LYS A 127 -6.23 11.12 -3.42
N PHE A 128 -5.79 10.08 -2.72
CA PHE A 128 -5.07 8.95 -3.29
C PHE A 128 -5.90 7.68 -3.17
N SER A 129 -5.84 6.83 -4.21
CA SER A 129 -6.52 5.54 -4.14
C SER A 129 -5.83 4.63 -3.14
N GLY A 130 -4.50 4.71 -2.98
CA GLY A 130 -3.70 3.73 -2.24
C GLY A 130 -2.85 2.86 -3.18
N LEU A 131 -3.05 3.01 -4.49
CA LEU A 131 -2.15 2.47 -5.50
C LEU A 131 -0.87 3.31 -5.56
N ALA A 132 0.28 2.66 -5.41
CA ALA A 132 1.59 3.31 -5.38
C ALA A 132 2.64 2.54 -6.20
N VAL A 133 3.60 3.23 -6.81
CA VAL A 133 4.61 2.68 -7.73
C VAL A 133 5.97 3.33 -7.49
N LEU A 134 7.05 2.57 -7.58
CA LEU A 134 8.40 3.13 -7.50
C LEU A 134 8.81 3.78 -8.82
N SER A 135 9.66 4.81 -8.73
CA SER A 135 10.21 5.42 -9.94
C SER A 135 11.00 4.41 -10.78
N GLY A 136 10.75 4.40 -12.09
CA GLY A 136 11.33 3.45 -13.03
C GLY A 136 10.62 2.10 -13.10
N GLN A 137 9.53 1.87 -12.35
CA GLN A 137 8.63 0.74 -12.57
C GLN A 137 7.57 1.08 -13.62
N MET A 138 6.99 0.04 -14.23
CA MET A 138 5.90 0.17 -15.19
C MET A 138 4.63 0.66 -14.50
N CYS A 139 3.93 1.58 -15.15
CA CYS A 139 2.68 2.14 -14.67
C CYS A 139 1.59 1.07 -14.71
N PRO A 140 1.00 0.69 -13.55
CA PRO A 140 -0.02 -0.35 -13.50
C PRO A 140 -1.36 0.14 -14.05
N GLN A 141 -1.61 1.45 -14.04
CA GLN A 141 -2.89 2.03 -14.42
C GLN A 141 -2.72 3.47 -14.93
N SER A 142 -3.33 3.77 -16.08
CA SER A 142 -3.37 5.13 -16.63
C SER A 142 -4.04 6.10 -15.64
N GLY A 143 -3.46 7.29 -15.49
CA GLY A 143 -4.06 8.31 -14.65
C GLY A 143 -3.09 9.40 -14.25
N ARG A 144 -3.51 10.22 -13.28
CA ARG A 144 -2.68 11.26 -12.71
C ARG A 144 -1.95 10.74 -11.48
N TRP A 145 -0.63 10.68 -11.57
CA TRP A 145 0.24 10.20 -10.51
C TRP A 145 0.93 11.39 -9.84
N GLN A 146 1.06 11.35 -8.53
CA GLN A 146 1.77 12.39 -7.77
C GLN A 146 2.84 11.78 -6.87
N ALA A 147 4.05 12.32 -6.97
CA ALA A 147 5.14 12.05 -6.05
C ALA A 147 5.25 13.21 -5.06
N GLN A 148 4.91 12.97 -3.80
CA GLN A 148 4.89 14.02 -2.78
C GLN A 148 6.28 14.56 -2.49
N ARG A 149 7.25 13.63 -2.38
CA ARG A 149 8.67 13.90 -2.11
C ARG A 149 9.38 14.69 -3.22
N LEU A 150 8.78 14.76 -4.41
CA LEU A 150 9.26 15.60 -5.53
C LEU A 150 8.48 16.91 -5.61
N SER A 151 8.32 17.61 -4.48
CA SER A 151 7.55 18.85 -4.37
C SER A 151 6.12 18.69 -4.90
N HIS A 152 5.46 17.57 -4.58
CA HIS A 152 4.13 17.20 -5.05
C HIS A 152 3.97 17.18 -6.58
N LYS A 153 5.04 16.88 -7.32
CA LYS A 153 5.00 16.79 -8.78
C LYS A 153 3.89 15.83 -9.22
N THR A 154 2.98 16.33 -10.05
CA THR A 154 1.92 15.54 -10.68
C THR A 154 2.21 15.37 -12.15
N ILE A 155 1.99 14.15 -12.66
CA ILE A 155 2.16 13.77 -14.05
C ILE A 155 0.95 12.95 -14.50
N ALA A 156 0.67 12.94 -15.80
CA ALA A 156 -0.18 11.94 -16.41
C ALA A 156 0.74 10.88 -17.03
N VAL A 157 0.44 9.61 -16.76
CA VAL A 157 1.21 8.46 -17.27
C VAL A 157 0.21 7.42 -17.73
N GLU A 158 0.48 6.81 -18.87
CA GLU A 158 -0.35 5.73 -19.40
C GLU A 158 0.11 4.36 -18.85
N GLN A 159 -0.83 3.42 -18.75
CA GLN A 159 -0.52 2.06 -18.36
C GLN A 159 0.57 1.46 -19.26
N GLY A 160 1.56 0.81 -18.65
CA GLY A 160 2.70 0.23 -19.34
C GLY A 160 3.82 1.24 -19.67
N GLU A 161 3.67 2.52 -19.36
CA GLU A 161 4.80 3.47 -19.41
C GLU A 161 5.62 3.43 -18.12
N LEU A 162 6.89 3.83 -18.17
CA LEU A 162 7.72 3.91 -16.96
C LEU A 162 7.37 5.15 -16.14
N LEU A 163 7.21 4.99 -14.83
CA LEU A 163 7.15 6.12 -13.91
C LEU A 163 8.50 6.86 -13.93
N PRO A 164 8.49 8.20 -13.99
CA PRO A 164 9.71 8.95 -14.21
C PRO A 164 10.60 8.95 -12.97
N TYR A 165 11.91 8.99 -13.25
CA TYR A 165 12.97 9.28 -12.29
C TYR A 165 12.83 10.69 -11.67
N PRO A 166 13.50 10.96 -10.53
CA PRO A 166 14.52 10.14 -9.84
C PRO A 166 13.96 9.03 -8.91
N LYS A 167 14.79 8.02 -8.63
CA LYS A 167 14.50 6.94 -7.65
C LYS A 167 14.50 7.42 -6.21
N PHE A 168 15.30 8.44 -5.91
CA PHE A 168 15.46 9.00 -4.58
C PHE A 168 15.28 10.52 -4.63
N ASP A 169 14.71 11.07 -3.56
CA ASP A 169 14.64 12.52 -3.34
C ASP A 169 16.00 13.08 -2.90
N HIS A 170 16.08 14.40 -2.70
CA HIS A 170 17.31 15.07 -2.29
C HIS A 170 17.82 14.66 -0.89
N ALA A 171 16.98 14.06 -0.07
CA ALA A 171 17.32 13.55 1.25
C ALA A 171 17.67 12.05 1.22
N GLY A 172 17.74 11.43 0.04
CA GLY A 172 18.10 10.02 -0.14
C GLY A 172 16.95 9.05 0.11
N ASN A 173 15.73 9.53 0.29
CA ASN A 173 14.58 8.66 0.50
C ASN A 173 13.97 8.25 -0.83
N GLN A 174 13.36 7.07 -0.86
CA GLN A 174 12.75 6.53 -2.07
C GLN A 174 11.58 7.40 -2.54
N VAL A 175 11.50 7.65 -3.84
CA VAL A 175 10.38 8.35 -4.48
C VAL A 175 9.31 7.35 -4.86
N ILE A 176 8.15 7.51 -4.26
CA ILE A 176 6.94 6.76 -4.54
C ILE A 176 5.95 7.66 -5.27
N TRP A 177 5.35 7.13 -6.33
CA TRP A 177 4.28 7.77 -7.09
C TRP A 177 2.94 7.19 -6.65
N HIS A 178 2.00 8.03 -6.24
CA HIS A 178 0.66 7.62 -5.82
C HIS A 178 -0.37 8.03 -6.86
N LEU A 179 -1.28 7.11 -7.21
CA LEU A 179 -2.38 7.41 -8.13
C LEU A 179 -3.42 8.30 -7.42
N LEU A 180 -3.76 9.40 -8.07
CA LEU A 180 -4.82 10.29 -7.60
C LEU A 180 -6.19 9.67 -7.87
N LEU A 181 -7.10 9.81 -6.91
CA LEU A 181 -8.52 9.60 -7.11
C LEU A 181 -9.04 10.63 -8.11
N THR A 182 -9.71 10.15 -9.15
CA THR A 182 -10.39 10.95 -10.17
C THR A 182 -11.83 11.25 -9.78
#